data_AF-A0A2S7SZJ2-F1
#
_entry.id   AF-A0A2S7SZJ2-F1
#
_cell.length_a   1.000
_cell.length_b   1.000
_cell.length_c   1.000
_cell.angle_alpha   90.00
_cell.angle_beta   90.00
_cell.angle_gamma   90.00
#
_symmetry.space_group_name_H-M   'P 1'
#
loop_
_entity.id
_entity.type
_entity.pdbx_description
1 polymer ?
#
loop_
_entity_poly.entity_id
_entity_poly.type
_entity_poly.pdbx_seq_one_letter_code
_entity_poly.pdbx_strand_id
1 'polypeptide(L)'
;MLVTGTCFAQQQLQPQLVILAPYKTMVGKGLEKQVADYNTLSIVQQPPADSSDNSFEATLPPYLLSAVKSEYAFLKQVDIFKTIAVMSRQYLQYRFAEQLPNAIFILNNTLSDGSVNSLSRLATGNRFPFVLNFPTAELYREKNIMYAKIAVKLYDSTTRALVINKTYIGDWQNHGFEFGCTDSSIQCTINNALSQILPDVIAELTVRSPELKRQQHLREDAIAVLNNEYLQKGYNKDPLKNIIAFGDENIDLNICYHSLYNYDKTKFVAFFLQQVHQGDLKDILKKDRQVNIQTEVENAFPDTIPGNYAYVVFGVSYKGKWYYEKRNVTYFDGVDIAAARLRFFSQLLALNFFTADATTFNPDFWETGLFKKVEDLTKEPEWNENKNTVWNTEERENRPYLGMYDVVATRLKKEQADSIQKMEHRITDRYLVPILNKAAKPVGKTAGQQFDLEKVSMVYPSDLSRILCFVHEAEGQKQSTMIVLLLKDGPGFRAYEWTYLSQDKYRIKNQSTDFLDLVNTLIDWNFAWPALNSDLFWNKYVLARDGNSYKYLKELK
;
A
#
# COMPACT_ATOMS: atom_id res chain seq x y z
N MET A 1 34.38 15.71 32.66
CA MET A 1 33.67 16.47 31.64
C MET A 1 32.30 15.81 31.51
N LEU A 2 31.26 16.47 32.03
CA LEU A 2 29.90 15.93 32.13
C LEU A 2 29.27 15.83 30.73
N VAL A 3 28.89 14.62 30.35
CA VAL A 3 28.06 14.36 29.16
C VAL A 3 26.64 14.77 29.53
N THR A 4 26.25 15.98 29.14
CA THR A 4 24.85 16.40 29.18
C THR A 4 24.12 15.70 28.05
N GLY A 5 23.41 14.61 28.39
CA GLY A 5 22.43 14.02 27.50
C GLY A 5 21.33 15.04 27.22
N THR A 6 21.25 15.50 25.98
CA THR A 6 20.08 16.22 25.48
C THR A 6 18.94 15.21 25.40
N CYS A 7 18.15 15.15 26.47
CA CYS A 7 16.86 14.48 26.45
C CYS A 7 15.96 15.30 25.52
N PHE A 8 15.78 14.84 24.28
CA PHE A 8 14.73 15.34 23.42
C PHE A 8 13.40 14.96 24.08
N ALA A 9 12.79 15.90 24.80
CA ALA A 9 11.42 15.75 25.23
C ALA A 9 10.57 15.67 23.96
N GLN A 10 10.11 14.47 23.61
CA GLN A 10 9.05 14.30 22.62
C GLN A 10 7.88 15.18 23.08
N GLN A 11 7.57 16.23 22.32
CA GLN A 11 6.45 17.09 22.60
C GLN A 11 5.19 16.22 22.54
N GLN A 12 4.59 15.95 23.71
CA GLN A 12 3.44 15.06 23.82
C GLN A 12 2.29 15.65 23.00
N LEU A 13 1.97 15.03 21.86
CA LEU A 13 0.87 15.43 21.00
C LEU A 13 -0.44 15.37 21.80
N GLN A 14 -1.09 16.52 21.97
CA GLN A 14 -2.33 16.63 22.73
C GLN A 14 -3.55 16.56 21.78
N PRO A 15 -4.64 15.92 22.21
CA PRO A 15 -5.91 15.94 21.49
C PRO A 15 -6.35 17.36 21.16
N GLN A 16 -6.59 17.63 19.87
CA GLN A 16 -6.90 18.96 19.38
C GLN A 16 -8.39 19.29 19.55
N LEU A 17 -9.25 18.28 19.49
CA LEU A 17 -10.69 18.43 19.61
C LEU A 17 -11.28 17.19 20.29
N VAL A 18 -12.19 17.44 21.23
CA VAL A 18 -13.12 16.42 21.73
C VAL A 18 -14.48 16.61 21.08
N ILE A 19 -15.07 15.50 20.64
CA ILE A 19 -16.40 15.44 20.02
C ILE A 19 -17.31 14.69 20.98
N LEU A 20 -18.35 15.37 21.45
CA LEU A 20 -19.29 14.83 22.44
C LEU A 20 -20.42 14.05 21.77
N ALA A 21 -21.00 13.09 22.51
CA ALA A 21 -22.26 12.48 22.12
C ALA A 21 -23.40 13.52 22.12
N PRO A 22 -24.39 13.41 21.21
CA PRO A 22 -25.54 14.30 21.22
C PRO A 22 -26.29 14.26 22.56
N TYR A 23 -26.60 15.44 23.10
CA TYR A 23 -27.21 15.55 24.43
C TYR A 23 -28.69 15.18 24.43
N LYS A 24 -29.51 15.96 23.73
CA LYS A 24 -30.95 15.70 23.61
C LYS A 24 -31.27 15.20 22.21
N THR A 25 -31.70 13.95 22.12
CA THR A 25 -32.12 13.33 20.87
C THR A 25 -33.65 13.28 20.80
N MET A 26 -34.22 13.56 19.63
CA MET A 26 -35.67 13.61 19.42
C MET A 26 -36.03 12.87 18.14
N VAL A 27 -37.05 12.02 18.21
CA VAL A 27 -37.57 11.28 17.07
C VAL A 27 -39.02 11.70 16.86
N GLY A 28 -39.28 12.32 15.70
CA GLY A 28 -40.60 12.73 15.27
C GLY A 28 -41.49 11.54 14.97
N LYS A 29 -42.81 11.74 15.12
CA LYS A 29 -43.82 10.72 14.91
C LYS A 29 -43.69 10.08 13.52
N GLY A 30 -43.70 8.75 13.46
CA GLY A 30 -43.60 7.96 12.23
C GLY A 30 -42.17 7.63 11.79
N LEU A 31 -41.17 7.90 12.62
CA LEU A 31 -39.77 7.52 12.40
C LEU A 31 -39.24 6.51 13.42
N GLU A 32 -40.01 6.20 14.47
CA GLU A 32 -39.60 5.37 15.60
C GLU A 32 -39.16 3.97 15.15
N LYS A 33 -39.90 3.36 14.23
CA LYS A 33 -39.55 2.04 13.69
C LYS A 33 -38.23 2.07 12.93
N GLN A 34 -38.01 3.07 12.06
CA GLN A 34 -36.79 3.15 11.26
C GLN A 34 -35.56 3.38 12.15
N VAL A 35 -35.71 4.20 13.19
CA VAL A 35 -34.65 4.42 14.19
C VAL A 35 -34.36 3.13 14.97
N ALA A 36 -35.39 2.40 15.40
CA ALA A 36 -35.23 1.12 16.09
C ALA A 36 -34.52 0.08 15.20
N ASP A 37 -34.96 -0.06 13.94
CA ASP A 37 -34.38 -0.99 12.97
C ASP A 37 -32.88 -0.68 12.74
N TYR A 38 -32.52 0.61 12.58
CA TYR A 38 -31.12 1.02 12.42
C TYR A 38 -30.27 0.71 13.65
N ASN A 39 -30.79 1.01 14.85
CA ASN A 39 -30.07 0.76 16.10
C ASN A 39 -29.84 -0.74 16.32
N THR A 40 -30.79 -1.60 15.97
CA THR A 40 -30.61 -3.06 16.05
C THR A 40 -29.51 -3.55 15.10
N LEU A 41 -29.47 -3.06 13.86
CA LEU A 41 -28.41 -3.41 12.91
C LEU A 41 -27.02 -2.94 13.36
N SER A 42 -26.95 -1.76 13.99
CA SER A 42 -25.69 -1.16 14.47
C SER A 42 -25.07 -1.91 15.65
N ILE A 43 -25.89 -2.57 16.48
CA ILE A 43 -25.43 -3.42 17.60
C ILE A 43 -24.73 -4.69 17.08
N VAL A 44 -25.17 -5.23 15.93
CA VAL A 44 -24.61 -6.47 15.35
C VAL A 44 -23.24 -6.24 14.69
N GLN A 45 -22.91 -5.00 14.33
CA GLN A 45 -21.63 -4.64 13.68
C GLN A 45 -20.53 -4.23 14.68
N GLN A 46 -20.74 -4.40 15.99
CA GLN A 46 -19.70 -4.10 16.98
C GLN A 46 -18.51 -5.07 16.84
N PRO A 47 -17.26 -4.58 16.92
CA PRO A 47 -16.12 -5.46 17.06
C PRO A 47 -16.30 -6.33 18.32
N PRO A 48 -15.95 -7.63 18.27
CA PRO A 48 -16.15 -8.53 19.41
C PRO A 48 -15.43 -7.99 20.65
N ALA A 49 -16.07 -8.14 21.80
CA ALA A 49 -15.68 -7.54 23.08
C ALA A 49 -14.26 -7.91 23.56
N ASP A 50 -13.64 -8.94 22.97
CA ASP A 50 -12.29 -9.46 23.26
C ASP A 50 -11.28 -9.26 22.12
N SER A 51 -11.57 -8.42 21.11
CA SER A 51 -10.60 -8.09 20.04
C SER A 51 -9.53 -7.06 20.47
N SER A 52 -9.25 -6.93 21.77
CA SER A 52 -8.01 -6.27 22.22
C SER A 52 -6.83 -7.18 21.88
N ASP A 53 -6.48 -7.22 20.61
CA ASP A 53 -5.22 -7.76 20.17
C ASP A 53 -4.14 -6.81 20.71
N ASN A 54 -3.63 -7.16 21.90
CA ASN A 54 -2.68 -6.35 22.65
C ASN A 54 -1.37 -6.11 21.86
N SER A 55 -1.14 -6.85 20.77
CA SER A 55 -0.01 -6.73 19.87
C SER A 55 0.01 -5.40 19.10
N PHE A 56 -1.14 -4.96 18.55
CA PHE A 56 -1.28 -3.71 17.81
C PHE A 56 -1.30 -2.48 18.73
N GLU A 57 -1.93 -2.59 19.90
CA GLU A 57 -1.93 -1.51 20.90
C GLU A 57 -0.54 -1.23 21.50
N ALA A 58 0.35 -2.24 21.53
CA ALA A 58 1.68 -2.14 22.11
C ALA A 58 2.69 -1.39 21.22
N THR A 59 2.44 -1.30 19.91
CA THR A 59 3.31 -0.60 18.95
C THR A 59 2.90 0.84 18.69
N LEU A 60 1.68 1.23 19.09
CA LEU A 60 1.20 2.60 18.94
C LEU A 60 1.81 3.55 19.97
N PRO A 61 2.23 4.77 19.56
CA PRO A 61 2.55 5.84 20.48
C PRO A 61 1.44 6.07 21.52
N PRO A 62 1.77 6.38 22.80
CA PRO A 62 0.80 6.49 23.89
C PRO A 62 -0.39 7.44 23.61
N TYR A 63 -0.19 8.45 22.77
CA TYR A 63 -1.24 9.40 22.40
C TYR A 63 -2.24 8.81 21.37
N LEU A 64 -1.79 8.00 20.40
CA LEU A 64 -2.70 7.30 19.47
C LEU A 64 -3.50 6.22 20.19
N LEU A 65 -2.86 5.54 21.14
CA LEU A 65 -3.52 4.56 22.00
C LEU A 65 -4.73 5.16 22.74
N SER A 66 -4.61 6.41 23.21
CA SER A 66 -5.71 7.09 23.91
C SER A 66 -6.91 7.38 22.99
N ALA A 67 -6.66 7.72 21.72
CA ALA A 67 -7.71 7.97 20.73
C ALA A 67 -8.43 6.68 20.32
N VAL A 68 -7.66 5.62 20.09
CA VAL A 68 -8.19 4.27 19.78
C VAL A 68 -9.04 3.74 20.94
N LYS A 69 -8.56 3.85 22.19
CA LYS A 69 -9.33 3.45 23.38
C LYS A 69 -10.61 4.25 23.56
N SER A 70 -10.55 5.56 23.30
CA SER A 70 -11.73 6.44 23.30
C SER A 70 -12.78 5.98 22.28
N GLU A 71 -12.35 5.65 21.06
CA GLU A 71 -13.23 5.18 19.99
C GLU A 71 -13.89 3.85 20.36
N TYR A 72 -13.11 2.85 20.78
CA TYR A 72 -13.68 1.57 21.22
C TYR A 72 -14.69 1.76 22.36
N ALA A 73 -14.37 2.58 23.35
CA ALA A 73 -15.28 2.87 24.45
C ALA A 73 -16.56 3.60 23.98
N PHE A 74 -16.47 4.44 22.96
CA PHE A 74 -17.60 5.14 22.38
C PHE A 74 -18.52 4.20 21.58
N LEU A 75 -17.93 3.29 20.80
CA LEU A 75 -18.66 2.37 19.90
C LEU A 75 -19.39 1.24 20.63
N LYS A 76 -19.05 0.94 21.89
CA LYS A 76 -19.72 -0.08 22.73
C LYS A 76 -21.24 0.11 22.84
N GLN A 77 -21.75 1.32 22.66
CA GLN A 77 -23.19 1.63 22.72
C GLN A 77 -23.53 2.67 21.67
N VAL A 78 -23.34 2.32 20.40
CA VAL A 78 -23.65 3.21 19.28
C VAL A 78 -25.14 3.14 18.92
N ASP A 79 -25.75 4.31 18.74
CA ASP A 79 -27.08 4.49 18.17
C ASP A 79 -27.00 5.44 16.98
N ILE A 80 -28.11 5.61 16.25
CA ILE A 80 -28.16 6.47 15.07
C ILE A 80 -27.70 7.90 15.37
N PHE A 81 -27.98 8.46 16.54
CA PHE A 81 -27.58 9.83 16.85
C PHE A 81 -26.09 9.91 17.18
N LYS A 82 -25.52 8.90 17.85
CA LYS A 82 -24.07 8.82 18.06
C LYS A 82 -23.28 8.71 16.76
N THR A 83 -23.89 8.28 15.66
CA THR A 83 -23.23 8.34 14.34
C THR A 83 -22.83 9.77 13.94
N ILE A 84 -23.55 10.80 14.41
CA ILE A 84 -23.19 12.21 14.21
C ILE A 84 -21.75 12.47 14.68
N ALA A 85 -21.42 12.02 15.90
CA ALA A 85 -20.09 12.20 16.47
C ALA A 85 -19.04 11.33 15.76
N VAL A 86 -19.37 10.06 15.47
CA VAL A 86 -18.46 9.11 14.79
C VAL A 86 -18.08 9.62 13.41
N MET A 87 -19.07 9.99 12.59
CA MET A 87 -18.85 10.50 11.23
C MET A 87 -18.11 11.83 11.24
N SER A 88 -18.44 12.72 12.19
CA SER A 88 -17.67 13.96 12.38
C SER A 88 -16.20 13.68 12.63
N ARG A 89 -15.87 12.72 13.51
CA ARG A 89 -14.48 12.33 13.78
C ARG A 89 -13.80 11.78 12.55
N GLN A 90 -14.41 10.80 11.89
CA GLN A 90 -13.84 10.13 10.72
C GLN A 90 -13.52 11.13 9.61
N TYR A 91 -14.47 12.02 9.33
CA TYR A 91 -14.29 13.04 8.31
C TYR A 91 -13.23 14.08 8.70
N LEU A 92 -13.27 14.61 9.92
CA LEU A 92 -12.24 15.55 10.38
C LEU A 92 -10.85 14.90 10.35
N GLN A 93 -10.73 13.66 10.80
CA GLN A 93 -9.48 12.91 10.77
C GLN A 93 -8.98 12.75 9.33
N TYR A 94 -9.84 12.37 8.39
CA TYR A 94 -9.49 12.27 6.97
C TYR A 94 -9.04 13.62 6.39
N ARG A 95 -9.85 14.68 6.58
CA ARG A 95 -9.57 16.01 6.03
C ARG A 95 -8.28 16.62 6.56
N PHE A 96 -7.94 16.34 7.81
CA PHE A 96 -6.69 16.82 8.41
C PHE A 96 -5.53 15.85 8.26
N ALA A 97 -5.71 14.59 7.84
CA ALA A 97 -4.62 13.61 7.75
C ALA A 97 -3.48 14.07 6.82
N GLU A 98 -3.80 14.70 5.69
CA GLU A 98 -2.80 15.20 4.73
C GLU A 98 -2.15 16.53 5.15
N GLN A 99 -2.83 17.29 6.01
CA GLN A 99 -2.35 18.60 6.48
C GLN A 99 -1.65 18.50 7.84
N LEU A 100 -1.96 17.44 8.60
CA LEU A 100 -1.59 17.22 9.99
C LEU A 100 -1.52 15.71 10.26
N PRO A 101 -0.36 15.07 10.03
CA PRO A 101 -0.19 13.65 10.34
C PRO A 101 -0.40 13.32 11.84
N ASN A 102 -0.45 14.35 12.70
CA ASN A 102 -0.49 14.23 14.14
C ASN A 102 -1.74 14.84 14.81
N ALA A 103 -2.78 15.20 14.06
CA ALA A 103 -4.02 15.68 14.66
C ALA A 103 -4.81 14.53 15.29
N ILE A 104 -5.17 14.71 16.57
CA ILE A 104 -5.88 13.71 17.37
C ILE A 104 -7.27 14.24 17.70
N PHE A 105 -8.29 13.51 17.23
CA PHE A 105 -9.70 13.77 17.52
C PHE A 105 -10.29 12.66 18.39
N ILE A 106 -10.84 13.06 19.55
CA ILE A 106 -11.34 12.13 20.58
C ILE A 106 -12.86 12.14 20.61
N LEU A 107 -13.45 10.94 20.71
CA LEU A 107 -14.87 10.77 20.99
C LEU A 107 -15.10 10.64 22.50
N ASN A 108 -16.13 11.29 23.01
CA ASN A 108 -16.46 11.20 24.43
C ASN A 108 -17.97 11.01 24.64
N ASN A 109 -18.35 9.99 25.41
CA ASN A 109 -19.75 9.71 25.78
C ASN A 109 -20.35 10.76 26.74
N THR A 110 -19.57 11.75 27.17
CA THR A 110 -20.06 12.82 28.04
C THR A 110 -21.13 13.66 27.34
N LEU A 111 -22.22 13.92 28.05
CA LEU A 111 -23.34 14.69 27.56
C LEU A 111 -23.25 16.16 28.03
N SER A 112 -23.62 17.10 27.15
CA SER A 112 -23.63 18.53 27.48
C SER A 112 -24.79 19.28 26.80
N ASP A 113 -25.51 20.08 27.58
CA ASP A 113 -26.49 21.06 27.09
C ASP A 113 -25.87 22.17 26.22
N GLY A 114 -24.55 22.22 26.15
CA GLY A 114 -23.80 23.22 25.40
C GLY A 114 -23.81 24.59 26.05
N SER A 115 -24.09 24.69 27.35
CA SER A 115 -23.80 25.89 28.12
C SER A 115 -22.30 26.12 28.19
N VAL A 116 -21.86 27.38 28.14
CA VAL A 116 -20.43 27.74 28.20
C VAL A 116 -19.76 27.17 29.46
N ASN A 117 -20.44 27.18 30.60
CA ASN A 117 -19.92 26.61 31.84
C ASN A 117 -19.75 25.08 31.78
N SER A 118 -20.64 24.38 31.08
CA SER A 118 -20.51 22.93 30.88
C SER A 118 -19.33 22.61 29.97
N LEU A 119 -19.25 23.28 28.81
CA LEU A 119 -18.18 23.07 27.84
C LEU A 119 -16.80 23.50 28.38
N SER A 120 -16.74 24.60 29.13
CA SER A 120 -15.51 25.05 29.80
C SER A 120 -15.00 24.03 30.81
N ARG A 121 -15.87 23.41 31.61
CA ARG A 121 -15.45 22.36 32.57
C ARG A 121 -14.87 21.14 31.85
N LEU A 122 -15.49 20.74 30.74
CA LEU A 122 -15.02 19.61 29.93
C LEU A 122 -13.68 19.91 29.25
N ALA A 123 -13.52 21.12 28.72
CA ALA A 123 -12.28 21.58 28.12
C ALA A 123 -11.14 21.63 29.15
N THR A 124 -11.37 22.23 30.33
CA THR A 124 -10.34 22.39 31.36
C THR A 124 -9.97 21.06 32.01
N GLY A 125 -10.93 20.18 32.30
CA GLY A 125 -10.68 18.91 32.99
C GLY A 125 -9.74 17.97 32.23
N ASN A 126 -9.75 18.05 30.90
CA ASN A 126 -8.98 17.16 30.02
C ASN A 126 -8.01 17.91 29.09
N ARG A 127 -7.84 19.22 29.30
CA ARG A 127 -6.99 20.12 28.48
C ARG A 127 -7.30 20.09 26.98
N PHE A 128 -8.57 20.04 26.61
CA PHE A 128 -8.98 20.11 25.21
C PHE A 128 -9.00 21.57 24.71
N PRO A 129 -8.30 21.90 23.61
CA PRO A 129 -8.38 23.23 22.98
C PRO A 129 -9.79 23.53 22.47
N PHE A 130 -10.45 22.54 21.89
CA PHE A 130 -11.81 22.66 21.35
C PHE A 130 -12.74 21.57 21.86
N VAL A 131 -14.03 21.92 22.00
CA VAL A 131 -15.12 20.98 22.31
C VAL A 131 -16.22 21.14 21.27
N LEU A 132 -16.42 20.12 20.44
CA LEU A 132 -17.55 20.02 19.51
C LEU A 132 -18.70 19.32 20.21
N ASN A 133 -19.81 20.03 20.34
CA ASN A 133 -20.99 19.59 21.06
C ASN A 133 -22.24 19.64 20.16
N PHE A 134 -23.13 18.68 20.36
CA PHE A 134 -24.43 18.61 19.71
C PHE A 134 -25.55 18.70 20.76
N PRO A 135 -25.97 19.93 21.17
CA PRO A 135 -26.97 20.10 22.23
C PRO A 135 -28.30 19.40 21.93
N THR A 136 -28.71 19.42 20.66
CA THR A 136 -29.95 18.80 20.19
C THR A 136 -29.75 18.17 18.83
N ALA A 137 -30.29 16.97 18.64
CA ALA A 137 -30.44 16.33 17.34
C ALA A 137 -31.87 15.80 17.20
N GLU A 138 -32.56 16.18 16.13
CA GLU A 138 -33.95 15.84 15.89
C GLU A 138 -34.12 15.22 14.51
N LEU A 139 -34.76 14.06 14.43
CA LEU A 139 -35.26 13.50 13.18
C LEU A 139 -36.74 13.79 13.08
N TYR A 140 -37.21 14.38 11.99
CA TYR A 140 -38.63 14.71 11.82
C TYR A 140 -39.09 14.57 10.37
N ARG A 141 -40.41 14.61 10.17
CA ARG A 141 -41.04 14.63 8.85
C ARG A 141 -41.78 15.95 8.65
N GLU A 142 -41.57 16.57 7.49
CA GLU A 142 -42.35 17.69 7.02
C GLU A 142 -42.76 17.45 5.57
N LYS A 143 -44.07 17.52 5.27
CA LYS A 143 -44.62 17.28 3.92
C LYS A 143 -44.14 15.95 3.29
N ASN A 144 -44.12 14.88 4.09
CA ASN A 144 -43.62 13.52 3.75
C ASN A 144 -42.11 13.40 3.49
N ILE A 145 -41.34 14.48 3.58
CA ILE A 145 -39.88 14.47 3.48
C ILE A 145 -39.29 14.31 4.87
N MET A 146 -38.25 13.47 5.00
CA MET A 146 -37.53 13.30 6.26
C MET A 146 -36.40 14.32 6.35
N TYR A 147 -36.18 14.83 7.56
CA TYR A 147 -35.13 15.78 7.86
C TYR A 147 -34.42 15.43 9.16
N ALA A 148 -33.15 15.83 9.26
CA ALA A 148 -32.40 15.90 10.50
C ALA A 148 -32.13 17.36 10.81
N LYS A 149 -32.47 17.81 12.02
CA LYS A 149 -32.13 19.12 12.54
C LYS A 149 -31.13 18.96 13.68
N ILE A 150 -29.92 19.45 13.46
CA ILE A 150 -28.80 19.27 14.40
C ILE A 150 -28.33 20.65 14.85
N ALA A 151 -28.42 20.92 16.15
CA ALA A 151 -27.77 22.08 16.75
C ALA A 151 -26.31 21.73 17.03
N VAL A 152 -25.41 22.65 16.68
CA VAL A 152 -23.97 22.46 16.83
C VAL A 152 -23.38 23.64 17.58
N LYS A 153 -22.52 23.32 18.54
CA LYS A 153 -21.70 24.29 19.25
C LYS A 153 -20.24 23.86 19.22
N LEU A 154 -19.36 24.77 18.80
CA LEU A 154 -17.92 24.60 18.91
C LEU A 154 -17.42 25.61 19.94
N TYR A 155 -16.86 25.11 21.03
CA TYR A 155 -16.28 25.93 22.09
C TYR A 155 -14.77 25.96 21.97
N ASP A 156 -14.19 27.16 22.01
CA ASP A 156 -12.76 27.43 22.07
C ASP A 156 -12.36 27.74 23.52
N SER A 157 -11.48 26.91 24.09
CA SER A 157 -11.05 27.07 25.48
C SER A 157 -10.06 28.21 25.70
N THR A 158 -9.38 28.65 24.64
CA THR A 158 -8.44 29.78 24.65
C THR A 158 -9.21 31.09 24.74
N THR A 159 -10.19 31.29 23.86
CA THR A 159 -11.03 32.51 23.88
C THR A 159 -12.19 32.41 24.86
N ARG A 160 -12.44 31.23 25.43
CA ARG A 160 -13.56 30.91 26.32
C ARG A 160 -14.93 31.25 25.72
N ALA A 161 -15.07 31.02 24.42
CA ALA A 161 -16.25 31.44 23.67
C ALA A 161 -16.77 30.32 22.77
N LEU A 162 -18.06 30.41 22.43
CA LEU A 162 -18.65 29.64 21.35
C LEU A 162 -18.26 30.30 20.03
N VAL A 163 -17.49 29.60 19.21
CA VAL A 163 -17.08 30.05 17.87
C VAL A 163 -18.07 29.54 16.81
N ILE A 164 -18.77 28.45 17.11
CA ILE A 164 -19.97 28.01 16.38
C ILE A 164 -21.13 27.90 17.37
N ASN A 165 -22.29 28.42 16.99
CA ASN A 165 -23.57 28.21 17.67
C ASN A 165 -24.69 28.34 16.63
N LYS A 166 -24.89 27.26 15.86
CA LYS A 166 -25.78 27.24 14.70
C LYS A 166 -26.63 25.97 14.70
N THR A 167 -27.70 25.97 13.91
CA THR A 167 -28.53 24.79 13.67
C THR A 167 -28.57 24.53 12.17
N TYR A 168 -28.39 23.28 11.79
CA TYR A 168 -28.31 22.82 10.41
C TYR A 168 -29.43 21.82 10.14
N ILE A 169 -29.90 21.79 8.90
CA ILE A 169 -30.97 20.90 8.46
C ILE A 169 -30.49 20.12 7.24
N GLY A 170 -30.51 18.80 7.33
CA GLY A 170 -30.25 17.88 6.22
C GLY A 170 -31.51 17.16 5.81
N ASP A 171 -31.77 17.06 4.51
CA ASP A 171 -32.89 16.31 3.94
C ASP A 171 -32.45 14.88 3.55
N TRP A 172 -33.38 14.11 3.00
CA TRP A 172 -33.17 12.70 2.64
C TRP A 172 -32.62 12.45 1.22
N GLN A 173 -32.21 13.49 0.48
CA GLN A 173 -31.75 13.37 -0.91
C GLN A 173 -30.25 13.07 -0.97
N ASN A 174 -29.85 11.97 -1.58
CA ASN A 174 -28.43 11.68 -1.78
C ASN A 174 -27.89 12.50 -2.96
N HIS A 175 -27.21 13.60 -2.64
CA HIS A 175 -26.52 14.42 -3.64
C HIS A 175 -25.22 13.77 -4.18
N GLY A 176 -24.85 12.59 -3.65
CA GLY A 176 -23.54 11.97 -3.89
C GLY A 176 -22.42 12.66 -3.09
N PHE A 177 -21.18 12.21 -3.26
CA PHE A 177 -19.94 12.73 -2.64
C PHE A 177 -19.61 12.19 -1.22
N GLU A 178 -18.77 12.92 -0.45
CA GLU A 178 -18.06 12.55 0.80
C GLU A 178 -18.87 11.78 1.87
N PHE A 179 -20.20 11.85 1.82
CA PHE A 179 -21.13 11.13 2.71
C PHE A 179 -22.26 10.41 1.97
N GLY A 180 -21.93 9.65 0.92
CA GLY A 180 -22.93 8.90 0.14
C GLY A 180 -23.87 8.04 1.01
N CYS A 181 -25.16 8.06 0.67
CA CYS A 181 -26.23 7.36 1.40
C CYS A 181 -27.30 6.80 0.45
N THR A 182 -28.13 5.89 0.94
CA THR A 182 -29.32 5.50 0.17
C THR A 182 -30.36 6.60 0.27
N ASP A 183 -30.89 7.02 -0.89
CA ASP A 183 -32.01 7.95 -0.96
C ASP A 183 -33.13 7.54 -0.02
N SER A 184 -33.79 8.54 0.58
CA SER A 184 -34.92 8.32 1.46
C SER A 184 -34.60 7.56 2.75
N SER A 185 -33.34 7.52 3.21
CA SER A 185 -32.95 6.94 4.50
C SER A 185 -32.76 8.00 5.59
N ILE A 186 -32.98 7.62 6.85
CA ILE A 186 -32.69 8.47 8.03
C ILE A 186 -31.19 8.73 8.23
N GLN A 187 -30.33 7.90 7.62
CA GLN A 187 -28.89 8.16 7.60
C GLN A 187 -28.56 9.32 6.66
N CYS A 188 -29.24 9.39 5.51
CA CYS A 188 -29.02 10.46 4.53
C CYS A 188 -29.33 11.85 5.09
N THR A 189 -30.36 11.95 5.93
CA THR A 189 -30.69 13.21 6.61
C THR A 189 -29.58 13.68 7.55
N ILE A 190 -28.94 12.76 8.29
CA ILE A 190 -27.79 13.07 9.14
C ILE A 190 -26.57 13.45 8.29
N ASN A 191 -26.28 12.69 7.24
CA ASN A 191 -25.16 12.95 6.34
C ASN A 191 -25.26 14.35 5.70
N ASN A 192 -26.45 14.72 5.22
CA ASN A 192 -26.69 16.03 4.60
C ASN A 192 -26.65 17.19 5.59
N ALA A 193 -26.93 16.94 6.88
CA ALA A 193 -26.71 17.94 7.91
C ALA A 193 -25.20 18.07 8.20
N LEU A 194 -24.47 16.95 8.30
CA LEU A 194 -23.03 16.92 8.55
C LEU A 194 -22.21 17.57 7.42
N SER A 195 -22.60 17.39 6.16
CA SER A 195 -21.94 18.03 5.01
C SER A 195 -21.97 19.55 5.08
N GLN A 196 -22.94 20.14 5.79
CA GLN A 196 -23.00 21.58 6.06
C GLN A 196 -22.27 21.96 7.36
N ILE A 197 -22.31 21.09 8.39
CA ILE A 197 -21.69 21.34 9.69
C ILE A 197 -20.17 21.35 9.61
N LEU A 198 -19.60 20.33 8.97
CA LEU A 198 -18.17 20.03 9.07
C LEU A 198 -17.27 21.03 8.34
N PRO A 199 -17.67 21.63 7.20
CA PRO A 199 -16.92 22.74 6.62
C PRO A 199 -16.78 23.94 7.56
N ASP A 200 -17.85 24.33 8.28
CA ASP A 200 -17.80 25.40 9.29
C ASP A 200 -16.84 25.04 10.44
N VAL A 201 -16.89 23.79 10.91
CA VAL A 201 -15.97 23.30 11.95
C VAL A 201 -14.51 23.33 11.48
N ILE A 202 -14.24 22.85 10.26
CA ILE A 202 -12.88 22.86 9.67
C ILE A 202 -12.35 24.29 9.55
N ALA A 203 -13.17 25.23 9.07
CA ALA A 203 -12.79 26.63 8.93
C ALA A 203 -12.39 27.23 10.29
N GLU A 204 -13.21 27.04 11.33
CA GLU A 204 -12.92 27.57 12.67
C GLU A 204 -11.68 26.90 13.30
N LEU A 205 -11.51 25.59 13.15
CA LEU A 205 -10.32 24.89 13.65
C LEU A 205 -9.05 25.39 12.97
N THR A 206 -9.06 25.54 11.64
CA THR A 206 -7.91 26.02 10.85
C THR A 206 -7.50 27.43 11.28
N VAL A 207 -8.48 28.31 11.53
CA VAL A 207 -8.23 29.71 11.92
C VAL A 207 -7.83 29.85 13.38
N ARG A 208 -8.18 28.92 14.27
CA ARG A 208 -8.02 29.14 15.73
C ARG A 208 -7.03 28.21 16.41
N SER A 209 -6.83 27.00 15.91
CA SER A 209 -5.92 26.06 16.56
C SER A 209 -4.47 26.53 16.44
N PRO A 210 -3.77 26.76 17.56
CA PRO A 210 -2.36 27.15 17.54
C PRO A 210 -1.46 26.10 16.90
N GLU A 211 -1.77 24.80 17.09
CA GLU A 211 -0.98 23.72 16.51
C GLU A 211 -1.17 23.65 14.99
N LEU A 212 -2.42 23.80 14.52
CA LEU A 212 -2.72 23.89 13.09
C LEU A 212 -1.96 25.04 12.41
N LYS A 213 -2.00 26.23 13.02
CA LYS A 213 -1.23 27.39 12.55
C LYS A 213 0.26 27.13 12.56
N ARG A 214 0.80 26.55 13.63
CA ARG A 214 2.23 26.23 13.75
C ARG A 214 2.66 25.27 12.65
N GLN A 215 1.88 24.22 12.38
CA GLN A 215 2.17 23.24 11.34
C GLN A 215 2.06 23.85 9.94
N GLN A 216 1.07 24.70 9.70
CA GLN A 216 0.97 25.43 8.45
C GLN A 216 2.19 26.34 8.22
N HIS A 217 2.57 27.13 9.23
CA HIS A 217 3.78 27.95 9.14
C HIS A 217 5.04 27.11 8.95
N LEU A 218 5.18 25.99 9.67
CA LEU A 218 6.31 25.08 9.48
C LEU A 218 6.37 24.54 8.05
N ARG A 219 5.22 24.21 7.45
CA ARG A 219 5.13 23.77 6.05
C ARG A 219 5.51 24.90 5.09
N GLU A 220 5.02 26.12 5.31
CA GLU A 220 5.37 27.30 4.52
C GLU A 220 6.88 27.58 4.59
N ASP A 221 7.45 27.56 5.79
CA ASP A 221 8.89 27.72 6.04
C ASP A 221 9.68 26.61 5.35
N ALA A 222 9.23 25.35 5.45
CA ALA A 222 9.87 24.22 4.81
C ALA A 222 9.86 24.33 3.27
N ILE A 223 8.74 24.76 2.68
CA ILE A 223 8.65 25.03 1.24
C ILE A 223 9.60 26.18 0.85
N ALA A 224 9.68 27.24 1.66
CA ALA A 224 10.59 28.35 1.43
C ALA A 224 12.05 27.90 1.48
N VAL A 225 12.44 27.06 2.44
CA VAL A 225 13.77 26.46 2.53
C VAL A 225 14.04 25.56 1.33
N LEU A 226 13.11 24.67 0.94
CA LEU A 226 13.26 23.84 -0.27
C LEU A 226 13.48 24.69 -1.52
N ASN A 227 12.73 25.78 -1.69
CA ASN A 227 12.88 26.66 -2.83
C ASN A 227 14.26 27.36 -2.83
N ASN A 228 14.57 28.06 -1.74
CA ASN A 228 15.69 28.98 -1.68
C ASN A 228 17.03 28.25 -1.49
N GLU A 229 17.06 27.18 -0.70
CA GLU A 229 18.29 26.48 -0.34
C GLU A 229 18.60 25.25 -1.19
N TYR A 230 17.61 24.71 -1.90
CA TYR A 230 17.79 23.49 -2.70
C TYR A 230 17.46 23.74 -4.17
N LEU A 231 16.19 24.03 -4.50
CA LEU A 231 15.72 24.11 -5.88
C LEU A 231 16.44 25.19 -6.70
N GLN A 232 16.65 26.38 -6.12
CA GLN A 232 17.28 27.51 -6.80
C GLN A 232 18.81 27.43 -6.89
N LYS A 233 19.49 26.57 -6.12
CA LYS A 233 20.97 26.47 -6.14
C LYS A 233 21.54 25.87 -7.43
N GLY A 234 20.69 25.52 -8.39
CA GLY A 234 21.08 24.77 -9.58
C GLY A 234 21.54 23.36 -9.21
N TYR A 235 21.65 22.49 -10.21
CA TYR A 235 22.14 21.13 -9.98
C TYR A 235 22.98 20.67 -11.18
N ASN A 236 23.91 19.76 -10.91
CA ASN A 236 24.70 19.14 -11.97
C ASN A 236 23.98 17.89 -12.48
N LYS A 237 23.59 17.91 -13.75
CA LYS A 237 22.94 16.78 -14.44
C LYS A 237 23.92 15.73 -14.96
N ASP A 238 25.20 16.05 -15.08
CA ASP A 238 26.19 15.15 -15.69
C ASP A 238 26.34 13.80 -14.95
N PRO A 239 26.33 13.75 -13.60
CA PRO A 239 26.35 12.46 -12.91
C PRO A 239 25.17 11.56 -13.28
N LEU A 240 23.97 12.11 -13.51
CA LEU A 240 22.80 11.32 -13.92
C LEU A 240 22.96 10.67 -15.29
N LYS A 241 23.63 11.34 -16.23
CA LYS A 241 23.89 10.79 -17.58
C LYS A 241 24.75 9.53 -17.55
N ASN A 242 25.58 9.38 -16.52
CA ASN A 242 26.43 8.20 -16.32
C ASN A 242 25.71 7.09 -15.52
N ILE A 243 24.58 7.42 -14.89
CA ILE A 243 23.81 6.50 -14.04
C ILE A 243 22.65 5.89 -14.82
N ILE A 244 21.87 6.74 -15.48
CA ILE A 244 20.70 6.33 -16.27
C ILE A 244 21.19 5.88 -17.64
N ALA A 245 20.89 4.65 -18.01
CA ALA A 245 21.42 4.04 -19.23
C ALA A 245 21.02 4.82 -20.48
N PHE A 246 21.98 5.03 -21.38
CA PHE A 246 21.71 5.62 -22.69
C PHE A 246 20.73 4.71 -23.46
N GLY A 247 19.52 5.20 -23.72
CA GLY A 247 18.45 4.44 -24.39
C GLY A 247 17.36 3.87 -23.46
N ASP A 248 17.34 4.21 -22.17
CA ASP A 248 16.17 3.92 -21.33
C ASP A 248 14.95 4.75 -21.77
N GLU A 249 14.06 4.13 -22.56
CA GLU A 249 12.88 4.80 -23.14
C GLU A 249 11.86 5.31 -22.11
N ASN A 250 12.01 4.90 -20.83
CA ASN A 250 11.09 5.26 -19.75
C ASN A 250 11.47 6.55 -19.02
N ILE A 251 12.70 7.03 -19.19
CA ILE A 251 13.24 8.20 -18.50
C ILE A 251 13.82 9.18 -19.52
N ASP A 252 13.14 10.30 -19.72
CA ASP A 252 13.69 11.39 -20.52
C ASP A 252 14.55 12.29 -19.64
N LEU A 253 15.88 12.24 -19.86
CA LEU A 253 16.79 13.11 -19.14
C LEU A 253 16.52 14.58 -19.43
N ASN A 254 16.03 14.98 -20.60
CA ASN A 254 15.85 16.38 -20.99
C ASN A 254 14.88 17.15 -20.10
N ILE A 255 13.89 16.46 -19.54
CA ILE A 255 12.87 17.04 -18.67
C ILE A 255 13.25 16.98 -17.18
N CYS A 256 14.45 16.46 -16.86
CA CYS A 256 15.01 16.57 -15.52
C CYS A 256 15.26 18.04 -15.19
N TYR A 257 14.80 18.49 -14.02
CA TYR A 257 14.97 19.87 -13.57
C TYR A 257 15.67 20.00 -12.20
N HIS A 258 15.83 18.91 -11.45
CA HIS A 258 16.61 18.91 -10.22
C HIS A 258 17.11 17.51 -9.84
N SER A 259 18.19 17.42 -9.07
CA SER A 259 18.59 16.18 -8.41
C SER A 259 19.39 16.41 -7.14
N LEU A 260 19.17 15.56 -6.15
CA LEU A 260 19.85 15.54 -4.87
C LEU A 260 20.68 14.26 -4.76
N TYR A 261 21.87 14.37 -4.18
CA TYR A 261 22.76 13.25 -3.87
C TYR A 261 23.02 13.21 -2.37
N ASN A 262 23.19 12.01 -1.83
CA ASN A 262 23.70 11.88 -0.47
C ASN A 262 25.20 12.24 -0.42
N TYR A 263 25.75 12.37 0.80
CA TYR A 263 27.11 12.87 1.01
C TYR A 263 28.20 12.08 0.26
N ASP A 264 28.12 10.75 0.27
CA ASP A 264 29.08 9.87 -0.40
C ASP A 264 28.75 9.60 -1.88
N LYS A 265 27.67 10.21 -2.40
CA LYS A 265 27.17 10.06 -3.77
C LYS A 265 26.85 8.62 -4.19
N THR A 266 26.54 7.75 -3.23
CA THR A 266 26.05 6.39 -3.50
C THR A 266 24.54 6.33 -3.69
N LYS A 267 23.81 7.42 -3.42
CA LYS A 267 22.36 7.52 -3.58
C LYS A 267 21.98 8.84 -4.24
N PHE A 268 20.87 8.83 -4.97
CA PHE A 268 20.28 10.05 -5.53
C PHE A 268 18.76 10.01 -5.60
N VAL A 269 18.16 11.19 -5.65
CA VAL A 269 16.77 11.44 -6.04
C VAL A 269 16.76 12.54 -7.09
N ALA A 270 16.12 12.32 -8.23
CA ALA A 270 16.03 13.25 -9.34
C ALA A 270 14.58 13.51 -9.72
N PHE A 271 14.28 14.75 -10.10
CA PHE A 271 12.94 15.24 -10.37
C PHE A 271 12.81 15.64 -11.84
N PHE A 272 11.72 15.20 -12.45
CA PHE A 272 11.44 15.33 -13.86
C PHE A 272 10.06 15.98 -14.04
N LEU A 273 9.96 16.94 -14.95
CA LEU A 273 8.72 17.64 -15.23
C LEU A 273 8.71 18.19 -16.65
N GLN A 274 7.60 17.98 -17.35
CA GLN A 274 7.31 18.61 -18.63
C GLN A 274 5.87 19.11 -18.67
N GLN A 275 5.64 20.16 -19.45
CA GLN A 275 4.29 20.59 -19.80
C GLN A 275 3.73 19.65 -20.88
N VAL A 276 2.45 19.29 -20.76
CA VAL A 276 1.80 18.35 -21.68
C VAL A 276 0.67 19.05 -22.42
N HIS A 277 0.65 18.92 -23.74
CA HIS A 277 -0.47 19.38 -24.57
C HIS A 277 -1.47 18.25 -24.78
N GLN A 278 -2.74 18.57 -25.04
CA GLN A 278 -3.84 17.58 -25.16
C GLN A 278 -3.56 16.44 -26.17
N GLY A 279 -2.72 16.68 -27.18
CA GLY A 279 -2.35 15.67 -28.17
C GLY A 279 -1.36 14.60 -27.67
N ASP A 280 -0.53 14.91 -26.67
CA ASP A 280 0.60 14.07 -26.24
C ASP A 280 0.19 13.02 -25.19
N LEU A 281 -0.98 13.19 -24.58
CA LEU A 281 -1.43 12.37 -23.45
C LEU A 281 -1.60 10.89 -23.83
N LYS A 282 -2.08 10.60 -25.05
CA LYS A 282 -2.26 9.21 -25.51
C LYS A 282 -0.95 8.44 -25.60
N ASP A 283 0.15 9.11 -25.92
CA ASP A 283 1.45 8.46 -26.06
C ASP A 283 2.19 8.37 -24.72
N ILE A 284 1.96 9.30 -23.79
CA ILE A 284 2.50 9.23 -22.43
C ILE A 284 1.73 8.19 -21.58
N LEU A 285 0.39 8.14 -21.67
CA LEU A 285 -0.45 7.14 -20.99
C LEU A 285 -0.23 5.71 -21.49
N LYS A 286 0.23 5.52 -22.74
CA LYS A 286 0.67 4.20 -23.23
C LYS A 286 1.95 3.72 -22.53
N LYS A 287 2.83 4.64 -22.12
CA LYS A 287 4.11 4.33 -21.48
C LYS A 287 3.97 4.03 -19.98
N ASP A 288 3.16 4.81 -19.26
CA ASP A 288 2.95 4.64 -17.82
C ASP A 288 1.51 4.20 -17.52
N ARG A 289 1.33 2.94 -17.10
CA ARG A 289 -0.01 2.35 -16.84
C ARG A 289 -0.60 2.66 -15.46
N GLN A 290 0.18 3.23 -14.55
CA GLN A 290 -0.24 3.61 -13.19
C GLN A 290 0.14 5.06 -12.95
N VAL A 291 -0.81 5.98 -13.12
CA VAL A 291 -0.58 7.41 -12.94
C VAL A 291 -1.60 8.01 -12.00
N ASN A 292 -1.14 8.78 -11.01
CA ASN A 292 -2.01 9.55 -10.13
C ASN A 292 -2.37 10.89 -10.80
N ILE A 293 -3.65 11.11 -11.07
CA ILE A 293 -4.16 12.36 -11.64
C ILE A 293 -4.60 13.26 -10.48
N GLN A 294 -4.01 14.44 -10.33
CA GLN A 294 -4.39 15.45 -9.34
C GLN A 294 -4.99 16.67 -10.05
N THR A 295 -6.32 16.80 -10.03
CA THR A 295 -7.05 17.97 -10.54
C THR A 295 -7.52 18.85 -9.38
N GLU A 296 -7.22 20.16 -9.42
CA GLU A 296 -7.56 21.10 -8.34
C GLU A 296 -8.98 21.67 -8.39
N VAL A 297 -9.78 21.32 -9.39
CA VAL A 297 -11.11 21.91 -9.57
C VAL A 297 -12.18 20.88 -9.23
N GLU A 298 -12.91 21.10 -8.13
CA GLU A 298 -14.10 20.31 -7.72
C GLU A 298 -15.22 20.29 -8.79
N ASN A 299 -15.07 21.06 -9.88
CA ASN A 299 -15.95 21.14 -11.05
C ASN A 299 -15.22 20.93 -12.39
N ALA A 300 -13.98 20.42 -12.39
CA ALA A 300 -13.31 20.02 -13.62
C ALA A 300 -14.09 18.83 -14.23
N PHE A 301 -14.65 19.03 -15.42
CA PHE A 301 -15.17 17.94 -16.22
C PHE A 301 -14.09 16.85 -16.34
N PRO A 302 -14.46 15.55 -16.44
CA PRO A 302 -13.51 14.46 -16.65
C PRO A 302 -12.61 14.61 -17.89
N ASP A 303 -12.86 15.62 -18.72
CA ASP A 303 -12.13 15.95 -19.95
C ASP A 303 -11.09 17.09 -19.82
N THR A 304 -10.97 17.76 -18.66
CA THR A 304 -9.89 18.74 -18.44
C THR A 304 -8.60 18.02 -18.06
N ILE A 305 -7.68 17.96 -19.03
CA ILE A 305 -6.36 17.33 -18.91
C ILE A 305 -5.43 18.26 -18.12
N PRO A 306 -4.78 17.78 -17.03
CA PRO A 306 -3.84 18.59 -16.29
C PRO A 306 -2.61 18.97 -17.12
N GLY A 307 -2.13 20.21 -16.98
CA GLY A 307 -1.12 20.80 -17.87
C GLY A 307 0.33 20.31 -17.67
N ASN A 308 0.65 19.56 -16.63
CA ASN A 308 2.01 19.09 -16.33
C ASN A 308 2.05 17.58 -16.06
N TYR A 309 3.13 16.95 -16.51
CA TYR A 309 3.51 15.58 -16.20
C TYR A 309 4.84 15.57 -15.45
N ALA A 310 4.89 14.87 -14.32
CA ALA A 310 6.09 14.78 -13.50
C ALA A 310 6.28 13.40 -12.88
N TYR A 311 7.53 13.09 -12.56
CA TYR A 311 7.91 11.88 -11.85
C TYR A 311 9.25 12.06 -11.13
N VAL A 312 9.53 11.14 -10.20
CA VAL A 312 10.79 11.04 -9.49
C VAL A 312 11.55 9.82 -10.00
N VAL A 313 12.86 9.94 -10.16
CA VAL A 313 13.78 8.79 -10.32
C VAL A 313 14.72 8.79 -9.13
N PHE A 314 14.81 7.68 -8.42
CA PHE A 314 15.78 7.52 -7.35
C PHE A 314 16.66 6.30 -7.64
N GLY A 315 17.85 6.27 -7.05
CA GLY A 315 18.73 5.13 -7.24
C GLY A 315 19.84 5.01 -6.21
N VAL A 316 20.41 3.82 -6.18
CA VAL A 316 21.45 3.36 -5.25
C VAL A 316 22.57 2.67 -6.01
N SER A 317 23.81 3.00 -5.66
CA SER A 317 25.01 2.31 -6.11
C SER A 317 25.29 1.12 -5.21
N TYR A 318 25.38 -0.07 -5.80
CA TYR A 318 25.70 -1.30 -5.10
C TYR A 318 26.72 -2.11 -5.89
N LYS A 319 27.86 -2.41 -5.25
CA LYS A 319 29.01 -3.12 -5.85
C LYS A 319 29.48 -2.50 -7.18
N GLY A 320 29.50 -1.16 -7.25
CA GLY A 320 29.96 -0.41 -8.43
C GLY A 320 28.96 -0.35 -9.59
N LYS A 321 27.74 -0.89 -9.44
CA LYS A 321 26.64 -0.78 -10.41
C LYS A 321 25.51 0.05 -9.81
N TRP A 322 24.89 0.88 -10.64
CA TRP A 322 23.71 1.66 -10.26
C TRP A 322 22.42 0.89 -10.51
N TYR A 323 21.51 1.01 -9.54
CA TYR A 323 20.16 0.48 -9.58
C TYR A 323 19.21 1.64 -9.33
N TYR A 324 18.25 1.87 -10.22
CA TYR A 324 17.35 3.01 -10.14
C TYR A 324 15.92 2.63 -10.56
N GLU A 325 14.96 3.42 -10.11
CA GLU A 325 13.53 3.21 -10.37
C GLU A 325 12.81 4.56 -10.54
N LYS A 326 11.80 4.56 -11.41
CA LYS A 326 10.86 5.68 -11.63
C LYS A 326 9.63 5.50 -10.74
N ARG A 327 9.27 6.52 -9.96
CA ARG A 327 8.10 6.54 -9.06
C ARG A 327 7.39 7.90 -9.06
N ASN A 328 6.26 7.97 -8.36
CA ASN A 328 5.43 9.16 -8.17
C ASN A 328 5.05 9.83 -9.50
N VAL A 329 4.70 9.01 -10.50
CA VAL A 329 4.23 9.51 -11.79
C VAL A 329 2.88 10.18 -11.60
N THR A 330 2.77 11.45 -11.98
CA THR A 330 1.55 12.24 -11.75
C THR A 330 1.30 13.27 -12.85
N TYR A 331 0.02 13.60 -13.03
CA TYR A 331 -0.44 14.75 -13.80
C TYR A 331 -1.07 15.78 -12.86
N PHE A 332 -0.71 17.05 -13.02
CA PHE A 332 -1.25 18.13 -12.19
C PHE A 332 -1.21 19.49 -12.90
N ASP A 333 -2.05 20.40 -12.44
CA ASP A 333 -2.05 21.78 -12.91
C ASP A 333 -1.07 22.66 -12.13
N GLY A 334 -0.45 23.58 -12.85
CA GLY A 334 0.47 24.56 -12.30
C GLY A 334 0.29 25.87 -13.04
N VAL A 335 0.29 26.98 -12.29
CA VAL A 335 0.12 28.34 -12.84
C VAL A 335 1.20 28.65 -13.88
N ASP A 336 2.44 28.22 -13.61
CA ASP A 336 3.57 28.27 -14.52
C ASP A 336 4.56 27.13 -14.22
N ILE A 337 5.60 26.99 -15.04
CA ILE A 337 6.61 25.94 -14.91
C ILE A 337 7.43 26.02 -13.61
N ALA A 338 7.69 27.22 -13.09
CA ALA A 338 8.48 27.40 -11.87
C ALA A 338 7.66 27.01 -10.63
N ALA A 339 6.40 27.46 -10.58
CA ALA A 339 5.43 27.05 -9.57
C ALA A 339 5.18 25.54 -9.63
N ALA A 340 5.06 24.96 -10.83
CA ALA A 340 4.88 23.51 -11.00
C ALA A 340 6.10 22.72 -10.50
N ARG A 341 7.32 23.19 -10.79
CA ARG A 341 8.56 22.61 -10.25
C ARG A 341 8.60 22.66 -8.73
N LEU A 342 8.32 23.82 -8.12
CA LEU A 342 8.32 23.94 -6.66
C LEU A 342 7.25 23.05 -6.02
N ARG A 343 6.04 23.03 -6.58
CA ARG A 343 4.95 22.17 -6.12
C ARG A 343 5.37 20.70 -6.14
N PHE A 344 5.91 20.21 -7.26
CA PHE A 344 6.33 18.81 -7.33
C PHE A 344 7.55 18.51 -6.45
N PHE A 345 8.50 19.45 -6.36
CA PHE A 345 9.66 19.32 -5.49
C PHE A 345 9.28 19.29 -3.99
N SER A 346 8.19 19.96 -3.60
CA SER A 346 7.67 19.93 -2.23
C SER A 346 7.17 18.54 -1.77
N GLN A 347 7.06 17.55 -2.67
CA GLN A 347 6.84 16.17 -2.29
C GLN A 347 7.94 15.61 -1.36
N LEU A 348 9.13 16.22 -1.35
CA LEU A 348 10.18 15.92 -0.38
C LEU A 348 9.69 15.99 1.07
N LEU A 349 8.71 16.86 1.37
CA LEU A 349 8.11 16.95 2.71
C LEU A 349 7.38 15.67 3.10
N ALA A 350 6.62 15.07 2.18
CA ALA A 350 5.94 13.78 2.39
C ALA A 350 6.92 12.60 2.42
N LEU A 351 8.15 12.80 1.94
CA LEU A 351 9.23 11.81 1.93
C LEU A 351 10.17 11.97 3.14
N ASN A 352 9.75 12.67 4.19
CA ASN A 352 10.52 12.91 5.42
C ASN A 352 11.90 13.56 5.18
N PHE A 353 11.99 14.49 4.22
CA PHE A 353 13.24 15.20 3.92
C PHE A 353 13.70 16.10 5.07
N PHE A 354 12.76 16.68 5.81
CA PHE A 354 13.02 17.39 7.06
C PHE A 354 12.50 16.60 8.26
N THR A 355 12.99 16.93 9.46
CA THR A 355 12.45 16.39 10.70
C THR A 355 11.01 16.86 10.92
N ALA A 356 10.20 16.09 11.67
CA ALA A 356 8.75 16.30 11.76
C ALA A 356 8.32 17.66 12.34
N ASP A 357 9.19 18.34 13.08
CA ASP A 357 8.92 19.56 13.83
C ASP A 357 9.80 20.75 13.43
N ALA A 358 10.66 20.59 12.42
CA ALA A 358 11.61 21.63 12.01
C ALA A 358 11.92 21.57 10.50
N THR A 359 12.59 22.60 10.00
CA THR A 359 13.12 22.66 8.63
C THR A 359 14.53 22.10 8.50
N THR A 360 15.00 21.39 9.52
CA THR A 360 16.32 20.74 9.53
C THR A 360 16.30 19.44 8.75
N PHE A 361 17.31 19.22 7.90
CA PHE A 361 17.46 17.99 7.11
C PHE A 361 17.40 16.75 8.00
N ASN A 362 16.57 15.78 7.61
CA ASN A 362 16.45 14.51 8.31
C ASN A 362 17.59 13.57 7.89
N PRO A 363 18.50 13.17 8.80
CA PRO A 363 19.60 12.27 8.46
C PRO A 363 19.12 10.90 7.92
N ASP A 364 17.92 10.46 8.32
CA ASP A 364 17.36 9.17 7.93
C ASP A 364 16.62 9.20 6.58
N PHE A 365 16.55 10.36 5.91
CA PHE A 365 15.91 10.49 4.59
C PHE A 365 16.45 9.46 3.58
N TRP A 366 17.76 9.16 3.64
CA TRP A 366 18.44 8.23 2.74
C TRP A 366 18.31 6.75 3.13
N GLU A 367 17.60 6.44 4.21
CA GLU A 367 17.41 5.09 4.73
C GLU A 367 15.92 4.74 4.90
N THR A 368 15.02 5.65 4.52
CA THR A 368 13.56 5.51 4.66
C THR A 368 12.85 5.82 3.34
N GLY A 369 11.53 5.56 3.27
CA GLY A 369 10.69 5.90 2.12
C GLY A 369 11.18 5.27 0.81
N LEU A 370 11.75 6.08 -0.08
CA LEU A 370 12.33 5.64 -1.35
C LEU A 370 13.53 4.68 -1.16
N PHE A 371 14.22 4.77 -0.02
CA PHE A 371 15.44 4.00 0.26
C PHE A 371 15.23 2.94 1.35
N LYS A 372 14.02 2.41 1.46
CA LYS A 372 13.75 1.29 2.36
C LYS A 372 14.62 0.07 2.00
N LYS A 373 14.98 -0.69 3.03
CA LYS A 373 15.71 -1.96 2.88
C LYS A 373 14.74 -3.12 2.98
N VAL A 374 15.14 -4.27 2.44
CA VAL A 374 14.42 -5.53 2.62
C VAL A 374 14.53 -5.94 4.08
N GLU A 375 13.39 -6.00 4.75
CA GLU A 375 13.27 -6.33 6.17
C GLU A 375 13.16 -7.85 6.37
N ASP A 376 13.49 -8.28 7.59
CA ASP A 376 13.43 -9.68 8.02
C ASP A 376 12.05 -9.92 8.65
N LEU A 377 11.11 -10.45 7.85
CA LEU A 377 9.71 -10.61 8.27
C LEU A 377 9.60 -11.56 9.47
N THR A 378 10.61 -12.39 9.75
CA THR A 378 10.60 -13.28 10.92
C THR A 378 10.76 -12.56 12.25
N LYS A 379 11.14 -11.27 12.21
CA LYS A 379 11.25 -10.41 13.40
C LYS A 379 10.01 -9.55 13.62
N GLU A 380 9.07 -9.55 12.69
CA GLU A 380 7.82 -8.82 12.83
C GLU A 380 6.94 -9.48 13.91
N PRO A 381 6.28 -8.69 14.78
CA PRO A 381 5.41 -9.22 15.83
C PRO A 381 4.34 -10.18 15.29
N GLU A 382 3.82 -9.86 14.10
CA GLU A 382 2.75 -10.57 13.41
C GLU A 382 3.22 -11.83 12.65
N TRP A 383 4.52 -12.12 12.66
CA TRP A 383 5.09 -13.28 11.93
C TRP A 383 4.40 -14.59 12.31
N ASN A 384 4.13 -14.81 13.60
CA ASN A 384 3.55 -16.08 14.04
C ASN A 384 2.13 -16.32 13.51
N GLU A 385 1.39 -15.25 13.25
CA GLU A 385 0.04 -15.28 12.68
C GLU A 385 0.10 -15.41 11.15
N ASN A 386 1.07 -14.74 10.53
CA ASN A 386 1.18 -14.65 9.07
C ASN A 386 2.15 -15.66 8.43
N LYS A 387 2.93 -16.43 9.18
CA LYS A 387 3.92 -17.41 8.65
C LYS A 387 3.34 -18.52 7.78
N ASN A 388 2.02 -18.71 7.75
CA ASN A 388 1.36 -19.68 6.88
C ASN A 388 0.64 -19.00 5.70
N THR A 389 0.87 -17.70 5.48
CA THR A 389 0.27 -16.91 4.39
C THR A 389 1.34 -16.51 3.36
N VAL A 390 1.03 -15.49 2.54
CA VAL A 390 1.94 -14.90 1.53
C VAL A 390 3.27 -14.44 2.16
N TRP A 391 3.27 -14.06 3.45
CA TRP A 391 4.47 -13.60 4.16
C TRP A 391 5.59 -14.63 4.20
N ASN A 392 5.28 -15.93 4.26
CA ASN A 392 6.31 -16.97 4.22
C ASN A 392 6.93 -17.11 2.83
N THR A 393 6.14 -16.93 1.78
CA THR A 393 6.68 -16.92 0.41
C THR A 393 7.54 -15.68 0.21
N GLU A 394 7.05 -14.51 0.62
CA GLU A 394 7.79 -13.25 0.54
C GLU A 394 9.09 -13.30 1.35
N GLU A 395 9.06 -13.76 2.60
CA GLU A 395 10.25 -13.95 3.43
C GLU A 395 11.25 -14.91 2.77
N ARG A 396 10.78 -16.04 2.23
CA ARG A 396 11.65 -17.00 1.52
C ARG A 396 12.30 -16.36 0.29
N GLU A 397 11.59 -15.53 -0.47
CA GLU A 397 12.10 -14.81 -1.65
C GLU A 397 13.05 -13.66 -1.28
N ASN A 398 12.79 -12.97 -0.16
CA ASN A 398 13.51 -11.80 0.30
C ASN A 398 14.77 -12.14 1.10
N ARG A 399 14.82 -13.32 1.72
CA ARG A 399 15.90 -13.74 2.62
C ARG A 399 17.33 -13.58 2.06
N PRO A 400 17.63 -13.88 0.78
CA PRO A 400 18.97 -13.64 0.21
C PRO A 400 19.34 -12.15 0.08
N TYR A 401 18.36 -11.26 0.20
CA TYR A 401 18.44 -9.83 -0.07
C TYR A 401 18.23 -8.97 1.19
N LEU A 402 18.11 -9.57 2.38
CA LEU A 402 17.90 -8.85 3.63
C LEU A 402 18.95 -7.75 3.84
N GLY A 403 18.48 -6.57 4.24
CA GLY A 403 19.31 -5.39 4.46
C GLY A 403 19.81 -4.71 3.17
N MET A 404 19.56 -5.28 1.99
CA MET A 404 19.77 -4.57 0.72
C MET A 404 18.64 -3.55 0.51
N TYR A 405 18.93 -2.47 -0.20
CA TYR A 405 17.89 -1.54 -0.64
C TYR A 405 16.90 -2.24 -1.57
N ASP A 406 15.61 -1.97 -1.39
CA ASP A 406 14.52 -2.62 -2.12
C ASP A 406 14.70 -2.54 -3.65
N VAL A 407 15.09 -1.36 -4.15
CA VAL A 407 15.40 -1.15 -5.59
C VAL A 407 16.51 -2.06 -6.11
N VAL A 408 17.52 -2.36 -5.29
CA VAL A 408 18.62 -3.27 -5.64
C VAL A 408 18.11 -4.70 -5.63
N ALA A 409 17.43 -5.10 -4.56
CA ALA A 409 16.89 -6.46 -4.40
C ALA A 409 15.92 -6.82 -5.54
N THR A 410 14.93 -5.97 -5.83
CA THR A 410 13.96 -6.17 -6.91
C THR A 410 14.64 -6.31 -8.26
N ARG A 411 15.66 -5.49 -8.54
CA ARG A 411 16.39 -5.60 -9.81
C ARG A 411 17.23 -6.87 -9.90
N LEU A 412 17.91 -7.28 -8.83
CA LEU A 412 18.68 -8.52 -8.80
C LEU A 412 17.79 -9.75 -8.95
N LYS A 413 16.62 -9.76 -8.30
CA LYS A 413 15.60 -10.81 -8.48
C LYS A 413 15.16 -10.92 -9.94
N LYS A 414 14.87 -9.78 -10.59
CA LYS A 414 14.50 -9.76 -12.01
C LYS A 414 15.62 -10.26 -12.91
N GLU A 415 16.86 -9.81 -12.68
CA GLU A 415 18.03 -10.28 -13.44
C GLU A 415 18.27 -11.79 -13.26
N GLN A 416 18.04 -12.31 -12.05
CA GLN A 416 18.11 -13.74 -11.76
C GLN A 416 17.00 -14.51 -12.50
N ALA A 417 15.76 -14.04 -12.45
CA ALA A 417 14.63 -14.66 -13.15
C ALA A 417 14.85 -14.67 -14.68
N ASP A 418 15.28 -13.56 -15.27
CA ASP A 418 15.60 -13.45 -16.70
C ASP A 418 16.73 -14.41 -17.10
N SER A 419 17.75 -14.56 -16.25
CA SER A 419 18.86 -15.49 -16.48
C SER A 419 18.41 -16.95 -16.41
N ILE A 420 17.53 -17.28 -15.46
CA ILE A 420 16.93 -18.61 -15.32
C ILE A 420 16.10 -18.93 -16.55
N GLN A 421 15.21 -18.03 -16.97
CA GLN A 421 14.36 -18.23 -18.14
C GLN A 421 15.19 -18.49 -19.41
N LYS A 422 16.26 -17.72 -19.63
CA LYS A 422 17.18 -17.93 -20.76
C LYS A 422 17.89 -19.29 -20.69
N MET A 423 18.27 -19.71 -19.48
CA MET A 423 18.93 -20.99 -19.25
C MET A 423 17.97 -22.15 -19.55
N GLU A 424 16.74 -22.09 -19.03
CA GLU A 424 15.69 -23.09 -19.25
C GLU A 424 15.33 -23.22 -20.72
N HIS A 425 15.13 -22.09 -21.42
CA HIS A 425 14.88 -22.07 -22.86
C HIS A 425 15.99 -22.78 -23.65
N ARG A 426 17.26 -22.49 -23.32
CA ARG A 426 18.41 -23.16 -23.94
C ARG A 426 18.44 -24.66 -23.67
N ILE A 427 18.04 -25.11 -22.46
CA ILE A 427 18.01 -26.53 -22.12
C ILE A 427 16.89 -27.24 -22.89
N THR A 428 15.71 -26.62 -22.95
CA THR A 428 14.56 -27.10 -23.72
C THR A 428 14.97 -27.32 -25.17
N ASP A 429 15.44 -26.27 -25.84
CA ASP A 429 15.68 -26.30 -27.28
C ASP A 429 16.86 -27.20 -27.68
N ARG A 430 17.93 -27.21 -26.88
CA ARG A 430 19.16 -27.93 -27.24
C ARG A 430 19.14 -29.40 -26.85
N TYR A 431 18.44 -29.78 -25.78
CA TYR A 431 18.50 -31.13 -25.23
C TYR A 431 17.13 -31.80 -25.16
N LEU A 432 16.14 -31.17 -24.53
CA LEU A 432 14.85 -31.81 -24.28
C LEU A 432 14.08 -32.07 -25.59
N VAL A 433 13.90 -31.05 -26.43
CA VAL A 433 13.16 -31.15 -27.69
C VAL A 433 13.74 -32.21 -28.64
N PRO A 434 15.07 -32.22 -28.91
CA PRO A 434 15.66 -33.25 -29.76
C PRO A 434 15.47 -34.68 -29.25
N ILE A 435 15.52 -34.88 -27.93
CA ILE A 435 15.36 -36.20 -27.30
C ILE A 435 13.90 -36.67 -27.44
N LEU A 436 12.94 -35.83 -27.09
CA LEU A 436 11.51 -36.16 -27.20
C LEU A 436 11.10 -36.47 -28.64
N ASN A 437 11.59 -35.68 -29.60
CA ASN A 437 11.33 -35.90 -31.02
C ASN A 437 11.93 -37.22 -31.55
N LYS A 438 13.03 -37.71 -30.96
CA LYS A 438 13.61 -39.03 -31.28
C LYS A 438 12.82 -40.16 -30.63
N ALA A 439 12.48 -40.01 -29.36
CA ALA A 439 11.71 -41.01 -28.60
C ALA A 439 10.30 -41.22 -29.18
N ALA A 440 9.70 -40.18 -29.77
CA ALA A 440 8.40 -40.26 -30.45
C ALA A 440 8.44 -40.98 -31.83
N LYS A 441 9.63 -41.27 -32.38
CA LYS A 441 9.80 -41.75 -33.77
C LYS A 441 9.88 -43.27 -34.04
N PRO A 442 9.82 -44.20 -33.07
CA PRO A 442 9.73 -45.62 -33.44
C PRO A 442 8.69 -46.41 -32.63
N VAL A 443 7.41 -46.09 -32.73
CA VAL A 443 6.33 -47.08 -32.55
C VAL A 443 5.22 -46.71 -33.53
N GLY A 444 4.79 -47.63 -34.39
CA GLY A 444 3.80 -47.40 -35.44
C GLY A 444 2.45 -46.89 -34.92
N LYS A 445 2.38 -45.59 -34.62
CA LYS A 445 1.18 -44.85 -34.26
C LYS A 445 1.07 -43.61 -35.13
N THR A 446 -0.13 -43.45 -35.65
CA THR A 446 -0.66 -42.29 -36.38
C THR A 446 -0.12 -40.95 -35.90
N ALA A 447 0.23 -40.10 -36.87
CA ALA A 447 0.49 -38.67 -36.69
C ALA A 447 -0.52 -38.04 -35.72
N GLY A 448 -0.08 -37.62 -34.54
CA GLY A 448 -0.98 -37.04 -33.53
C GLY A 448 -0.38 -36.75 -32.16
N GLN A 449 0.79 -37.29 -31.82
CA GLN A 449 1.48 -36.98 -30.55
C GLN A 449 2.23 -35.65 -30.70
N GLN A 450 1.71 -34.59 -30.07
CA GLN A 450 2.36 -33.28 -30.01
C GLN A 450 2.71 -32.98 -28.55
N PHE A 451 3.95 -32.56 -28.33
CA PHE A 451 4.39 -32.04 -27.03
C PHE A 451 4.16 -30.53 -27.01
N ASP A 452 3.53 -30.02 -25.95
CA ASP A 452 3.47 -28.59 -25.69
C ASP A 452 4.78 -28.15 -25.01
N LEU A 453 5.68 -27.59 -25.81
CA LEU A 453 7.04 -27.21 -25.43
C LEU A 453 7.16 -25.73 -25.08
N GLU A 454 6.09 -24.94 -25.24
CA GLU A 454 6.07 -23.52 -24.88
C GLU A 454 6.01 -23.32 -23.36
N LYS A 455 5.68 -24.38 -22.60
CA LYS A 455 5.49 -24.31 -21.15
C LYS A 455 6.09 -25.50 -20.40
N VAL A 456 7.40 -25.68 -20.54
CA VAL A 456 8.15 -26.67 -19.76
C VAL A 456 8.55 -26.07 -18.42
N SER A 457 8.02 -26.61 -17.33
CA SER A 457 8.50 -26.32 -15.97
C SER A 457 9.71 -27.20 -15.65
N MET A 458 10.72 -26.63 -15.00
CA MET A 458 11.96 -27.33 -14.66
C MET A 458 12.26 -27.28 -13.16
N VAL A 459 12.83 -28.38 -12.64
CA VAL A 459 13.39 -28.48 -11.28
C VAL A 459 14.81 -28.99 -11.37
N TYR A 460 15.75 -28.29 -10.75
CA TYR A 460 17.16 -28.63 -10.83
C TYR A 460 17.90 -28.19 -9.57
N PRO A 461 19.00 -28.87 -9.18
CA PRO A 461 19.94 -28.34 -8.22
C PRO A 461 20.79 -27.23 -8.84
N SER A 462 21.50 -26.47 -8.00
CA SER A 462 22.30 -25.32 -8.43
C SER A 462 23.44 -25.66 -9.39
N ASP A 463 23.91 -26.92 -9.42
CA ASP A 463 24.97 -27.39 -10.31
C ASP A 463 24.47 -27.89 -11.67
N LEU A 464 23.14 -27.92 -11.87
CA LEU A 464 22.47 -28.43 -13.07
C LEU A 464 22.88 -29.86 -13.45
N SER A 465 23.34 -30.67 -12.50
CA SER A 465 23.75 -32.06 -12.72
C SER A 465 22.59 -32.97 -13.15
N ARG A 466 21.36 -32.57 -12.82
CA ARG A 466 20.12 -33.32 -13.00
C ARG A 466 18.93 -32.37 -13.08
N ILE A 467 18.02 -32.58 -14.03
CA ILE A 467 16.91 -31.64 -14.29
C ILE A 467 15.65 -32.44 -14.51
N LEU A 468 14.64 -32.25 -13.68
CA LEU A 468 13.29 -32.77 -13.94
C LEU A 468 12.55 -31.75 -14.80
N CYS A 469 12.11 -32.19 -15.98
CA CYS A 469 11.34 -31.41 -16.93
C CYS A 469 9.92 -31.99 -16.98
N PHE A 470 8.93 -31.14 -16.83
CA PHE A 470 7.52 -31.53 -16.90
C PHE A 470 6.99 -31.19 -18.27
N VAL A 471 6.58 -32.22 -19.01
CA VAL A 471 6.22 -32.12 -20.41
C VAL A 471 4.80 -32.63 -20.60
N HIS A 472 3.97 -31.81 -21.22
CA HIS A 472 2.62 -32.22 -21.58
C HIS A 472 2.62 -32.90 -22.93
N GLU A 473 1.90 -34.01 -22.98
CA GLU A 473 1.69 -34.80 -24.16
C GLU A 473 0.20 -34.79 -24.50
N ALA A 474 -0.12 -34.45 -25.74
CA ALA A 474 -1.47 -34.53 -26.27
C ALA A 474 -1.55 -35.68 -27.28
N GLU A 475 -2.47 -36.62 -27.04
CA GLU A 475 -2.87 -37.67 -27.99
C GLU A 475 -4.40 -37.52 -28.23
N GLY A 476 -4.78 -36.72 -29.24
CA GLY A 476 -6.19 -36.37 -29.51
C GLY A 476 -6.80 -35.46 -28.44
N GLN A 477 -7.88 -35.89 -27.78
CA GLN A 477 -8.49 -35.17 -26.65
C GLN A 477 -7.91 -35.55 -25.27
N LYS A 478 -6.97 -36.52 -25.22
CA LYS A 478 -6.32 -36.92 -23.97
C LYS A 478 -5.04 -36.12 -23.77
N GLN A 479 -4.91 -35.53 -22.59
CA GLN A 479 -3.69 -34.88 -22.12
C GLN A 479 -3.06 -35.73 -21.02
N SER A 480 -1.79 -36.08 -21.18
CA SER A 480 -0.94 -36.73 -20.17
C SER A 480 0.22 -35.79 -19.81
N THR A 481 0.81 -36.01 -18.64
CA THR A 481 2.03 -35.32 -18.21
C THR A 481 3.14 -36.35 -18.06
N MET A 482 4.18 -36.20 -18.85
CA MET A 482 5.41 -36.98 -18.74
C MET A 482 6.43 -36.19 -17.93
N ILE A 483 7.11 -36.84 -17.00
CA ILE A 483 8.21 -36.22 -16.25
C ILE A 483 9.52 -36.79 -16.76
N VAL A 484 10.34 -35.95 -17.37
CA VAL A 484 11.62 -36.31 -17.98
C VAL A 484 12.76 -35.84 -17.10
N LEU A 485 13.57 -36.76 -16.60
CA LEU A 485 14.85 -36.46 -15.98
C LEU A 485 15.94 -36.35 -17.05
N LEU A 486 16.55 -35.18 -17.18
CA LEU A 486 17.83 -34.99 -17.86
C LEU A 486 18.96 -35.18 -16.84
N LEU A 487 19.76 -36.22 -17.00
CA LEU A 487 20.94 -36.50 -16.18
C LEU A 487 22.21 -36.17 -16.96
N LYS A 488 23.07 -35.33 -16.39
CA LYS A 488 24.29 -34.87 -17.05
C LYS A 488 25.22 -36.05 -17.37
N ASP A 489 25.67 -36.14 -18.62
CA ASP A 489 26.62 -37.14 -19.10
C ASP A 489 27.62 -36.47 -20.06
N GLY A 490 28.84 -36.20 -19.54
CA GLY A 490 29.85 -35.41 -20.24
C GLY A 490 29.35 -33.99 -20.60
N PRO A 491 29.47 -33.56 -21.88
CA PRO A 491 28.98 -32.24 -22.33
C PRO A 491 27.47 -32.20 -22.62
N GLY A 492 26.76 -33.32 -22.45
CA GLY A 492 25.33 -33.45 -22.77
C GLY A 492 24.50 -34.00 -21.61
N PHE A 493 23.30 -34.45 -21.96
CA PHE A 493 22.37 -35.09 -21.02
C PHE A 493 21.88 -36.42 -21.61
N ARG A 494 21.75 -37.42 -20.74
CA ARG A 494 20.87 -38.57 -20.99
C ARG A 494 19.50 -38.29 -20.41
N ALA A 495 18.47 -38.77 -21.07
CA ALA A 495 17.10 -38.58 -20.62
C ALA A 495 16.49 -39.88 -20.11
N TYR A 496 15.71 -39.75 -19.05
CA TYR A 496 14.95 -40.82 -18.44
C TYR A 496 13.53 -40.34 -18.18
N GLU A 497 12.54 -41.19 -18.34
CA GLU A 497 11.21 -40.99 -17.78
C GLU A 497 11.26 -41.30 -16.28
N TRP A 498 10.77 -40.38 -15.46
CA TRP A 498 10.67 -40.57 -14.01
C TRP A 498 9.31 -41.15 -13.63
N THR A 499 9.30 -42.37 -13.11
CA THR A 499 8.09 -43.18 -12.90
C THR A 499 7.67 -43.28 -11.43
N TYR A 500 8.28 -42.50 -10.53
CA TYR A 500 7.99 -42.56 -9.09
C TYR A 500 6.54 -42.17 -8.77
N LEU A 501 5.99 -41.22 -9.54
CA LEU A 501 4.63 -40.69 -9.38
C LEU A 501 3.80 -41.23 -10.55
N SER A 502 3.15 -42.38 -10.35
CA SER A 502 2.34 -43.01 -11.41
C SER A 502 1.22 -42.08 -11.88
N GLN A 503 1.10 -41.87 -13.19
CA GLN A 503 0.20 -40.93 -13.86
C GLN A 503 -1.30 -41.10 -13.53
N ASP A 504 -1.72 -42.24 -12.98
CA ASP A 504 -3.14 -42.55 -12.76
C ASP A 504 -3.80 -41.77 -11.59
N LYS A 505 -3.02 -41.10 -10.72
CA LYS A 505 -3.55 -40.44 -9.51
C LYS A 505 -3.69 -38.92 -9.58
N TYR A 506 -3.08 -38.24 -10.54
CA TYR A 506 -3.04 -36.77 -10.57
C TYR A 506 -3.47 -36.24 -11.95
N ARG A 507 -4.71 -35.73 -12.03
CA ARG A 507 -5.18 -34.96 -13.20
C ARG A 507 -4.69 -33.52 -13.06
N ILE A 508 -3.60 -33.20 -13.74
CA ILE A 508 -3.03 -31.85 -13.79
C ILE A 508 -3.89 -30.99 -14.73
N LYS A 509 -4.46 -29.90 -14.20
CA LYS A 509 -5.18 -28.84 -14.93
C LYS A 509 -4.35 -27.56 -15.05
N ASN A 510 -3.49 -27.24 -14.06
CA ASN A 510 -2.65 -26.04 -14.00
C ASN A 510 -1.19 -26.40 -13.71
N GLN A 511 -0.29 -26.05 -14.63
CA GLN A 511 1.08 -26.56 -14.70
C GLN A 511 1.98 -26.20 -13.51
N SER A 512 1.85 -25.01 -12.95
CA SER A 512 2.70 -24.54 -11.84
C SER A 512 2.18 -25.00 -10.49
N THR A 513 0.86 -24.94 -10.28
CA THR A 513 0.23 -25.23 -8.99
C THR A 513 0.15 -26.73 -8.72
N ASP A 514 -0.29 -27.53 -9.70
CA ASP A 514 -0.44 -28.98 -9.51
C ASP A 514 0.93 -29.68 -9.42
N PHE A 515 1.94 -29.12 -10.09
CA PHE A 515 3.33 -29.57 -9.98
C PHE A 515 3.91 -29.26 -8.60
N LEU A 516 3.65 -28.06 -8.08
CA LEU A 516 4.10 -27.65 -6.75
C LEU A 516 3.50 -28.58 -5.70
N ASP A 517 2.20 -28.87 -5.79
CA ASP A 517 1.51 -29.82 -4.92
C ASP A 517 2.12 -31.22 -4.98
N LEU A 518 2.49 -31.67 -6.19
CA LEU A 518 3.11 -32.97 -6.41
C LEU A 518 4.49 -33.07 -5.74
N VAL A 519 5.37 -32.08 -5.93
CA VAL A 519 6.70 -32.06 -5.29
C VAL A 519 6.59 -31.85 -3.78
N ASN A 520 5.62 -31.04 -3.32
CA ASN A 520 5.37 -30.81 -1.89
C ASN A 520 4.91 -32.05 -1.12
N THR A 521 4.43 -33.10 -1.80
CA THR A 521 4.23 -34.41 -1.15
C THR A 521 5.54 -35.07 -0.72
N LEU A 522 6.68 -34.68 -1.31
CA LEU A 522 8.00 -35.29 -1.11
C LEU A 522 8.95 -34.38 -0.32
N ILE A 523 8.86 -33.07 -0.53
CA ILE A 523 9.69 -32.06 0.11
C ILE A 523 9.02 -30.68 0.09
N ASP A 524 9.07 -29.93 1.19
CA ASP A 524 8.65 -28.52 1.21
C ASP A 524 9.59 -27.69 0.34
N TRP A 525 9.13 -27.34 -0.86
CA TRP A 525 9.87 -26.54 -1.84
C TRP A 525 8.91 -25.82 -2.77
N ASN A 526 9.27 -24.62 -3.23
CA ASN A 526 8.52 -23.89 -4.23
C ASN A 526 9.41 -23.13 -5.21
N PHE A 527 8.80 -22.60 -6.27
CA PHE A 527 9.51 -21.85 -7.31
C PHE A 527 10.10 -20.50 -6.82
N ALA A 528 9.84 -20.08 -5.59
CA ALA A 528 10.56 -18.95 -4.98
C ALA A 528 12.05 -19.23 -4.87
N TRP A 529 12.45 -20.51 -4.80
CA TRP A 529 13.84 -20.92 -4.88
C TRP A 529 14.16 -21.45 -6.27
N PRO A 530 15.14 -20.86 -6.96
CA PRO A 530 15.46 -21.24 -8.33
C PRO A 530 16.09 -22.63 -8.44
N ALA A 531 16.50 -23.24 -7.33
CA ALA A 531 17.09 -24.56 -7.31
C ALA A 531 16.58 -25.38 -6.11
N LEU A 532 16.49 -26.70 -6.31
CA LEU A 532 16.21 -27.68 -5.28
C LEU A 532 17.50 -28.44 -4.96
N ASN A 533 18.18 -28.10 -3.87
CA ASN A 533 19.47 -28.71 -3.48
C ASN A 533 19.35 -29.85 -2.45
N SER A 534 18.19 -30.49 -2.34
CA SER A 534 17.97 -31.53 -1.34
C SER A 534 18.51 -32.89 -1.81
N ASP A 535 19.61 -33.33 -1.22
CA ASP A 535 20.17 -34.67 -1.46
C ASP A 535 19.17 -35.77 -1.10
N LEU A 536 18.36 -35.57 -0.07
CA LEU A 536 17.29 -36.49 0.28
C LEU A 536 16.32 -36.65 -0.88
N PHE A 537 15.85 -35.54 -1.46
CA PHE A 537 14.92 -35.58 -2.58
C PHE A 537 15.52 -36.31 -3.78
N TRP A 538 16.71 -35.86 -4.20
CA TRP A 538 17.36 -36.40 -5.40
C TRP A 538 17.75 -37.87 -5.25
N ASN A 539 18.32 -38.28 -4.12
CA ASN A 539 18.84 -39.65 -3.97
C ASN A 539 17.75 -40.65 -3.59
N LYS A 540 16.72 -40.23 -2.83
CA LYS A 540 15.65 -41.14 -2.37
C LYS A 540 14.51 -41.29 -3.36
N TYR A 541 14.12 -40.21 -4.05
CA TYR A 541 12.90 -40.20 -4.86
C TYR A 541 13.20 -40.19 -6.37
N VAL A 542 14.33 -39.64 -6.81
CA VAL A 542 14.68 -39.54 -8.24
C VAL A 542 15.71 -40.59 -8.66
N LEU A 543 16.88 -40.58 -8.03
CA LEU A 543 18.06 -41.38 -8.40
C LEU A 543 18.21 -42.67 -7.57
N ALA A 544 17.15 -43.10 -6.88
CA ALA A 544 17.19 -44.33 -6.08
C ALA A 544 17.62 -45.52 -6.94
N ARG A 545 18.55 -46.32 -6.42
CA ARG A 545 19.08 -47.49 -7.12
C ARG A 545 18.53 -48.79 -6.54
N ASP A 546 18.37 -49.77 -7.41
CA ASP A 546 18.12 -51.17 -7.07
C ASP A 546 19.20 -52.01 -7.77
N GLY A 547 20.26 -52.34 -7.02
CA GLY A 547 21.49 -52.88 -7.59
C GLY A 547 22.17 -51.91 -8.57
N ASN A 548 22.36 -52.35 -9.82
CA ASN A 548 23.04 -51.60 -10.87
C ASN A 548 22.11 -50.72 -11.74
N SER A 549 20.80 -50.76 -11.50
CA SER A 549 19.81 -49.97 -12.24
C SER A 549 19.16 -48.91 -11.36
N TYR A 550 18.55 -47.92 -12.00
CA TYR A 550 17.71 -46.94 -11.33
C TYR A 550 16.32 -47.50 -11.11
N LYS A 551 15.82 -47.38 -9.88
CA LYS A 551 14.53 -47.95 -9.45
C LYS A 551 13.33 -47.27 -10.11
N TYR A 552 13.41 -45.97 -10.37
CA TYR A 552 12.29 -45.14 -10.83
C TYR A 552 12.56 -44.42 -12.15
N LEU A 553 13.58 -44.87 -12.91
CA LEU A 553 13.99 -44.20 -14.15
C LEU A 553 14.01 -45.19 -15.31
N LYS A 554 13.34 -44.82 -16.40
CA LYS A 554 13.33 -45.58 -17.65
C LYS A 554 14.01 -44.75 -18.73
N GLU A 555 15.12 -45.24 -19.29
CA GLU A 555 15.90 -44.50 -20.28
C GLU A 555 15.07 -44.21 -21.55
N LEU A 556 15.09 -42.96 -22.01
CA LEU A 556 14.49 -42.52 -23.26
C LEU A 556 15.57 -42.60 -24.36
N LYS A 557 15.36 -43.49 -25.32
CA LYS A 557 16.30 -43.75 -26.42
C LYS A 557 15.92 -42.99 -27.69
#